data_AF-A0A143C1B0-F1
#
_entry.id   AF-A0A143C1B0-F1
#
_cell.length_a   1.000
_cell.length_b   1.000
_cell.length_c   1.000
_cell.angle_alpha   90.00
_cell.angle_beta   90.00
_cell.angle_gamma   90.00
#
_symmetry.space_group_name_H-M   'P 1'
#
loop_
_entity.id
_entity.type
_entity.pdbx_description
1 polymer ?
#
loop_
_entity_poly.entity_id
_entity_poly.type
_entity_poly.pdbx_seq_one_letter_code
_entity_poly.pdbx_strand_id
1 'polypeptide(L)' 'MPKPKSFTAWLKTHADQRNAIGDLARDVSTDPDWPSHKGRQGQFDYLEERGAIDAAVETLERAWAQYEAYRAAQTDT' A
#
# COMPACT_ATOMS: atom_id res chain seq x y z
N MET A 1 1.73 -17.56 -8.60
CA MET A 1 0.92 -16.82 -7.60
C MET A 1 -0.14 -16.02 -8.34
N PRO A 2 -1.39 -15.96 -7.86
CA PRO A 2 -2.40 -15.09 -8.47
C PRO A 2 -1.94 -13.63 -8.39
N LYS A 3 -2.08 -12.89 -9.49
CA LYS A 3 -1.74 -11.47 -9.57
C LYS A 3 -2.66 -10.69 -8.61
N PRO A 4 -2.14 -9.78 -7.74
CA PRO A 4 -2.97 -8.98 -6.88
C PRO A 4 -3.85 -8.04 -7.71
N LYS A 5 -5.15 -7.99 -7.40
CA LYS A 5 -6.14 -7.19 -8.15
C LYS A 5 -6.23 -5.74 -7.67
N SER A 6 -5.81 -5.45 -6.44
CA SER A 6 -5.87 -4.13 -5.81
C SER A 6 -4.54 -3.75 -5.18
N PHE A 7 -4.34 -2.44 -4.98
CA PHE A 7 -3.16 -1.92 -4.30
C PHE A 7 -2.95 -2.57 -2.93
N THR A 8 -4.00 -2.64 -2.11
CA THR A 8 -3.89 -3.24 -0.78
C THR A 8 -3.55 -4.72 -0.84
N ALA A 9 -4.13 -5.48 -1.79
CA ALA A 9 -3.73 -6.88 -1.96
C ALA A 9 -2.27 -7.01 -2.38
N TRP A 10 -1.79 -6.13 -3.27
CA TRP A 10 -0.38 -6.08 -3.68
C TRP A 10 0.54 -5.70 -2.52
N LEU A 11 0.20 -4.67 -1.77
CA LEU A 11 0.98 -4.19 -0.62
C LEU A 11 1.16 -5.30 0.41
N LYS A 12 0.09 -6.05 0.74
CA LYS A 12 0.14 -7.16 1.69
C LYS A 12 1.11 -8.29 1.28
N THR A 13 1.47 -8.40 -0.01
CA THR A 13 2.50 -9.36 -0.44
C THR A 13 3.92 -8.98 -0.03
N HIS A 14 4.14 -7.75 0.44
CA HIS A 14 5.44 -7.23 0.88
C HIS A 14 5.64 -7.31 2.40
N ALA A 15 4.70 -7.92 3.14
CA ALA A 15 4.71 -7.94 4.61
C ALA A 15 5.93 -8.66 5.24
N ASP A 16 6.64 -9.49 4.48
CA ASP A 16 7.87 -10.17 4.89
C ASP A 16 9.13 -9.31 4.73
N GLN A 17 9.03 -8.16 4.05
CA GLN A 17 10.16 -7.28 3.82
C GLN A 17 10.55 -6.51 5.09
N ARG A 18 11.87 -6.42 5.33
CA ARG A 18 12.45 -5.65 6.45
C ARG A 18 12.81 -4.24 6.00
N ASN A 19 11.82 -3.51 5.50
CA ASN A 19 11.92 -2.13 5.06
C ASN A 19 10.60 -1.39 5.34
N ALA A 20 10.56 -0.08 5.09
CA ALA A 20 9.38 0.74 5.36
C ALA A 20 8.10 0.24 4.66
N ILE A 21 8.19 -0.29 3.42
CA ILE A 21 7.03 -0.83 2.71
C ILE A 21 6.52 -2.10 3.40
N GLY A 22 7.42 -2.97 3.86
CA GLY A 22 7.07 -4.16 4.61
C GLY A 22 6.53 -3.87 6.01
N ASP A 23 6.97 -2.77 6.65
CA ASP A 23 6.37 -2.25 7.88
C ASP A 23 4.93 -1.78 7.61
N LEU A 24 4.73 -0.90 6.63
CA LEU A 24 3.40 -0.42 6.22
C LEU A 24 2.46 -1.59 5.83
N ALA A 25 2.99 -2.59 5.12
CA ALA A 25 2.23 -3.77 4.72
C ALA A 25 1.74 -4.59 5.93
N ARG A 26 2.55 -4.70 6.99
CA ARG A 26 2.15 -5.36 8.24
C ARG A 26 1.10 -4.55 8.97
N ASP A 27 1.29 -3.24 9.11
CA ASP A 27 0.34 -2.34 9.77
C ASP A 27 -1.05 -2.44 9.11
N VAL A 28 -1.11 -2.28 7.78
CA VAL A 28 -2.32 -2.40 6.96
C VAL A 28 -2.92 -3.83 6.97
N SER A 29 -2.11 -4.86 7.22
CA SER A 29 -2.61 -6.23 7.35
C SER A 29 -3.35 -6.45 8.67
N THR A 30 -2.94 -5.73 9.72
CA THR A 30 -3.52 -5.82 11.06
C THR A 30 -4.57 -4.76 11.36
N ASP A 31 -4.70 -3.73 10.53
CA ASP A 31 -5.69 -2.67 10.67
C ASP A 31 -7.05 -3.08 10.03
N PRO A 32 -8.10 -3.35 10.82
CA PRO A 32 -9.41 -3.71 10.30
C PRO A 32 -10.16 -2.52 9.67
N ASP A 33 -9.80 -1.28 10.03
CA ASP A 33 -10.45 -0.06 9.56
C ASP A 33 -9.78 0.51 8.30
N TRP A 34 -8.69 -0.13 7.85
CA TRP A 34 -7.95 0.29 6.68
C TRP A 34 -8.87 0.45 5.43
N PRO A 35 -8.87 1.62 4.76
CA PRO A 35 -9.77 1.90 3.65
C PRO A 35 -9.28 1.28 2.33
N SER A 36 -9.26 -0.04 2.25
CA SER A 36 -8.71 -0.80 1.11
C SER A 36 -9.35 -0.50 -0.25
N HIS A 37 -10.56 0.08 -0.25
CA HIS A 37 -11.36 0.38 -1.45
C HIS A 37 -11.32 1.86 -1.86
N LYS A 38 -10.75 2.76 -1.06
CA LYS A 38 -10.80 4.21 -1.33
C LYS A 38 -9.67 4.74 -2.24
N GLY A 39 -8.87 3.85 -2.82
CA GLY A 39 -7.74 4.24 -3.68
C GLY A 39 -6.68 5.04 -2.93
N ARG A 40 -5.79 5.70 -3.68
CA ARG A 40 -4.64 6.42 -3.14
C ARG A 40 -5.03 7.55 -2.20
N GLN A 41 -5.88 8.47 -2.66
CA GLN A 41 -6.27 9.64 -1.86
C GLN A 41 -6.97 9.24 -0.56
N GLY A 42 -7.94 8.33 -0.59
CA GLY A 42 -8.64 7.97 0.65
C GLY A 42 -7.81 7.14 1.63
N GLN A 43 -6.71 6.54 1.19
CA GLN A 43 -5.73 5.90 2.07
C GLN A 43 -4.77 6.92 2.67
N PHE A 44 -4.38 7.93 1.89
CA PHE A 44 -3.63 9.09 2.36
C PHE A 44 -4.40 9.85 3.42
N ASP A 45 -5.65 10.23 3.14
CA ASP A 45 -6.52 10.98 4.07
C ASP A 45 -6.66 10.21 5.40
N TYR A 46 -6.83 8.88 5.34
CA TYR A 46 -6.90 8.04 6.52
C TYR A 46 -5.61 8.06 7.35
N LEU A 47 -4.43 8.02 6.72
CA LEU A 47 -3.17 8.12 7.46
C LEU A 47 -3.04 9.50 8.14
N GLU A 48 -3.40 10.58 7.44
CA GLU A 48 -3.39 11.93 8.02
C GLU A 48 -4.39 12.06 9.18
N GLU A 49 -5.62 11.58 9.02
CA GLU A 49 -6.67 11.58 10.07
C GLU A 49 -6.25 10.78 11.31
N ARG A 50 -5.46 9.71 11.12
CA ARG A 50 -4.92 8.89 12.22
C ARG A 50 -3.65 9.50 12.84
N GLY A 51 -3.18 10.65 12.36
CA GLY A 51 -1.97 11.30 12.84
C GLY A 51 -0.71 10.51 12.52
N ALA A 52 -0.69 9.79 11.40
CA ALA A 52 0.49 9.07 10.94
C ALA A 52 1.65 10.06 10.72
N ILE A 53 2.87 9.59 11.01
CA ILE A 53 4.07 10.38 10.76
C ILE A 53 4.31 10.55 9.26
N ASP A 54 4.98 11.63 8.87
CA ASP A 54 5.31 11.94 7.46
C ASP A 54 5.98 10.75 6.75
N ALA A 55 6.87 10.04 7.45
CA ALA A 55 7.55 8.87 6.89
C ALA A 55 6.58 7.73 6.49
N ALA A 56 5.46 7.55 7.18
CA ALA A 56 4.45 6.56 6.82
C ALA A 56 3.68 6.99 5.58
N VAL A 57 3.34 8.29 5.48
CA VAL A 57 2.68 8.90 4.32
C VAL A 57 3.59 8.81 3.08
N GLU A 58 4.86 9.20 3.20
CA GLU A 58 5.85 9.05 2.12
C GLU A 58 6.02 7.59 1.70
N THR A 59 5.92 6.66 2.64
CA THR A 59 5.98 5.22 2.34
C THR A 59 4.76 4.74 1.57
N LEU A 60 3.56 5.22 1.92
CA LEU A 60 2.33 4.95 1.16
C LEU A 60 2.48 5.44 -0.28
N GLU A 61 3.02 6.64 -0.49
CA GLU A 61 3.20 7.21 -1.83
C GLU A 61 4.21 6.43 -2.67
N ARG A 62 5.33 6.04 -2.06
CA ARG A 62 6.32 5.15 -2.71
C ARG A 62 5.72 3.80 -3.07
N ALA A 63 4.91 3.23 -2.19
CA ALA A 63 4.23 1.96 -2.44
C ALA A 63 3.24 2.07 -3.61
N TRP A 64 2.45 3.15 -3.69
CA TRP A 64 1.53 3.40 -4.80
C TRP A 64 2.25 3.52 -6.14
N ALA A 65 3.35 4.27 -6.19
CA ALA A 65 4.17 4.39 -7.40
C ALA A 65 4.71 3.02 -7.87
N GLN A 66 5.19 2.18 -6.94
CA GLN A 66 5.64 0.83 -7.26
C GLN A 66 4.49 -0.07 -7.76
N TYR A 67 3.30 0.05 -7.17
CA TYR A 67 2.13 -0.70 -7.61
C TYR A 67 1.67 -0.29 -9.02
N GLU A 68 1.70 1.00 -9.34
CA GLU A 68 1.36 1.51 -10.67
C GLU A 68 2.35 1.01 -11.72
N ALA A 69 3.64 1.06 -11.43
CA ALA A 69 4.68 0.49 -12.30
C ALA A 69 4.51 -1.03 -12.48
N TYR A 70 4.23 -1.76 -11.39
CA TYR A 70 3.92 -3.18 -11.41
C TYR A 70 2.72 -3.48 -12.31
N ARG A 71 1.65 -2.69 -12.21
CA ARG A 71 0.45 -2.84 -13.05
C ARG A 71 0.72 -2.57 -14.53
N ALA A 72 1.47 -1.52 -14.85
CA ALA A 72 1.82 -1.18 -16.22
C ALA A 72 2.58 -2.33 -16.89
N ALA A 73 3.61 -2.86 -16.22
CA ALA A 73 4.42 -3.97 -16.71
C ALA A 73 3.61 -5.27 -16.95
N GLN A 74 2.46 -5.43 -16.30
CA GLN A 74 1.58 -6.59 -16.51
C GLN A 74 0.55 -6.44 -17.61
N THR A 75 0.36 -5.22 -18.11
CA THR A 75 -0.56 -4.95 -19.23
C THR A 75 0.14 -5.11 -20.58
N ASP A 76 1.48 -5.04 -20.59
CA ASP A 76 2.32 -5.23 -21.78
C ASP A 76 2.59 -6.71 -22.13
N THR A 77 1.95 -7.67 -21.45
CA THR A 77 2.08 -9.13 -21.66
C THR A 77 0.73 -9.78 -21.91
#